data_AF-A0AAC9JRZ1-F1
#
_entry.id   AF-A0AAC9JRZ1-F1
#
_cell.length_a   1.000
_cell.length_b   1.000
_cell.length_c   1.000
_cell.angle_alpha   90.00
_cell.angle_beta   90.00
_cell.angle_gamma   90.00
#
_symmetry.space_group_name_H-M   'P 1'
#
loop_
_entity.id
_entity.type
_entity.pdbx_description
1 polymer ?
#
loop_
_entity_poly.entity_id
_entity_poly.type
_entity_poly.pdbx_seq_one_letter_code
_entity_poly.pdbx_strand_id
1 'polypeptide(L)'
;MIKSELVLRIAEQNPHLYQRDVENIVNAILEEITRALARGDRVELRGFGAFSVKQRNARVGRNPRTGETVDVASKMIPVFKTGKEMRLRLNGSAAAPAAGRKAAVSVSA
;
A
#
# COMPACT_ATOMS: atom_id res chain seq x y z
N MET A 1 15.97 0.93 -4.74
CA MET A 1 15.68 2.23 -5.36
C MET A 1 15.27 3.20 -4.28
N ILE A 2 16.02 4.28 -4.07
CA ILE A 2 15.64 5.39 -3.17
C ILE A 2 14.93 6.50 -3.95
N LYS A 3 14.32 7.47 -3.25
CA LYS A 3 13.54 8.54 -3.88
C LYS A 3 14.33 9.36 -4.91
N SER A 4 15.59 9.71 -4.61
CA SER A 4 16.44 10.46 -5.54
C SER A 4 16.70 9.69 -6.84
N GLU A 5 16.96 8.38 -6.75
CA GLU A 5 17.11 7.51 -7.91
C GLU A 5 15.81 7.40 -8.73
N LEU A 6 14.65 7.36 -8.07
CA LEU A 6 13.35 7.38 -8.75
C LEU A 6 13.16 8.68 -9.54
N VAL A 7 13.46 9.84 -8.93
CA VAL A 7 13.37 11.15 -9.58
C VAL A 7 14.27 11.21 -10.81
N LEU A 8 15.53 10.77 -10.67
CA LEU A 8 16.49 10.73 -11.78
C LEU A 8 15.96 9.89 -12.94
N ARG A 9 15.49 8.67 -12.68
CA ARG A 9 14.95 7.79 -13.72
C ARG A 9 13.70 8.35 -14.41
N ILE A 10 12.82 9.01 -13.66
CA ILE A 10 11.63 9.65 -14.26
C ILE A 10 12.07 10.85 -15.11
N ALA A 11 13.04 11.64 -14.68
CA ALA A 11 13.57 12.76 -15.46
C ALA A 11 14.25 12.29 -16.77
N GLU A 12 15.04 11.22 -16.72
CA GLU A 12 15.64 10.59 -17.92
C GLU A 12 14.57 10.14 -18.93
N GLN A 13 13.43 9.63 -18.46
CA GLN A 13 12.31 9.23 -19.31
C GLN A 13 11.50 10.40 -19.85
N ASN A 14 11.65 11.60 -19.27
CA ASN A 14 10.90 12.80 -19.63
C ASN A 14 11.84 13.98 -19.87
N PRO A 15 12.62 13.98 -20.98
CA PRO A 15 13.64 15.01 -21.25
C PRO A 15 13.10 16.44 -21.40
N HIS A 16 11.78 16.58 -21.55
CA HIS A 16 11.09 17.86 -21.67
C HIS A 16 10.76 18.50 -20.30
N LEU A 17 11.02 17.80 -19.19
CA LEU A 17 10.83 18.31 -17.83
C LEU A 17 12.18 18.58 -17.16
N TYR A 18 12.26 19.64 -16.35
CA TYR A 18 13.40 19.82 -15.47
C TYR A 18 13.34 18.81 -14.33
N GLN A 19 14.51 18.35 -13.87
CA GLN A 19 14.60 17.40 -12.74
C GLN A 19 13.88 17.93 -11.48
N ARG A 20 13.95 19.24 -11.23
CA ARG A 20 13.25 19.90 -10.12
C ARG A 20 11.74 19.75 -10.22
N ASP A 21 11.18 19.83 -11.43
CA ASP A 21 9.74 19.68 -11.64
C ASP A 21 9.32 18.23 -11.40
N VAL A 22 10.12 17.26 -11.85
CA VAL A 22 9.90 15.84 -11.56
C VAL A 22 9.93 15.57 -10.04
N GLU A 23 10.89 16.15 -9.33
CA GLU A 23 10.95 16.05 -7.87
C GLU A 23 9.68 16.63 -7.21
N ASN A 24 9.24 17.81 -7.64
CA ASN A 24 8.01 18.44 -7.15
C ASN A 24 6.78 17.56 -7.41
N ILE A 25 6.66 16.97 -8.59
CA ILE A 25 5.56 16.07 -8.96
C ILE A 25 5.57 14.82 -8.08
N VAL A 26 6.73 14.18 -7.88
CA VAL A 26 6.85 13.00 -7.02
C VAL A 26 6.46 13.35 -5.58
N ASN A 27 6.89 14.52 -5.08
CA ASN A 27 6.49 15.00 -3.75
C ASN A 27 4.98 15.18 -3.63
N ALA A 28 4.38 15.87 -4.61
CA ALA A 28 2.94 16.14 -4.62
C ALA A 28 2.12 14.84 -4.63
N ILE A 29 2.54 13.83 -5.40
CA ILE A 29 1.87 12.52 -5.42
C ILE A 29 1.92 11.84 -4.05
N LEU A 30 3.10 11.78 -3.42
CA LEU A 30 3.27 11.13 -2.11
C LEU A 30 2.52 11.88 -1.00
N GLU A 31 2.50 13.21 -1.08
CA GLU A 31 1.78 14.06 -0.15
C GLU A 31 0.26 13.87 -0.28
N GLU A 32 -0.29 13.86 -1.50
CA GLU A 32 -1.72 13.67 -1.70
C GLU A 32 -2.19 12.29 -1.25
N ILE A 33 -1.40 11.23 -1.49
CA ILE A 33 -1.68 9.89 -0.94
C ILE A 33 -1.75 9.95 0.59
N THR A 34 -0.81 10.64 1.23
CA THR A 34 -0.74 10.77 2.69
C THR A 34 -1.94 11.54 3.24
N ARG A 35 -2.30 12.67 2.61
CA ARG A 35 -3.45 13.49 2.98
C ARG A 35 -4.76 12.72 2.84
N ALA A 36 -4.93 11.96 1.76
CA ALA A 36 -6.08 11.09 1.56
C ALA A 36 -6.19 10.03 2.68
N LEU A 37 -5.10 9.33 2.98
CA LEU A 37 -5.11 8.33 4.06
C LEU A 37 -5.39 8.93 5.44
N ALA A 38 -4.90 10.14 5.71
CA ALA A 38 -5.17 10.85 6.97
C ALA A 38 -6.66 11.18 7.15
N ARG A 39 -7.39 11.43 6.05
CA ARG A 39 -8.86 11.60 6.05
C ARG A 39 -9.64 10.29 6.15
N GLY A 40 -8.96 9.15 6.02
CA GLY A 40 -9.58 7.82 5.96
C GLY A 40 -9.98 7.39 4.55
N ASP A 41 -9.61 8.16 3.52
CA ASP A 41 -9.91 7.85 2.14
C ASP A 41 -9.10 6.63 1.65
N ARG A 42 -9.62 5.98 0.60
CA ARG A 42 -8.90 4.95 -0.15
C ARG A 42 -8.35 5.56 -1.43
N VAL A 43 -7.07 5.35 -1.70
CA VAL A 43 -6.42 5.74 -2.97
C VAL A 43 -6.18 4.50 -3.81
N GLU A 44 -6.72 4.47 -5.02
CA GLU A 44 -6.55 3.35 -5.95
C GLU A 44 -5.78 3.79 -7.20
N LEU A 45 -4.64 3.15 -7.44
CA LEU A 45 -3.80 3.31 -8.62
C LEU A 45 -3.90 2.03 -9.44
N ARG A 46 -4.79 2.01 -10.44
CA ARG A 46 -5.03 0.82 -11.29
C ARG A 46 -3.72 0.27 -11.86
N GLY A 47 -3.58 -1.05 -11.90
CA GLY A 47 -2.34 -1.74 -12.27
C GLY A 47 -1.30 -1.82 -11.16
N PHE A 48 -1.16 -0.77 -10.34
CA PHE A 48 -0.18 -0.69 -9.26
C PHE A 48 -0.70 -1.30 -7.94
N GLY A 49 -1.83 -0.80 -7.43
CA GLY A 49 -2.39 -1.24 -6.16
C GLY A 49 -3.31 -0.19 -5.52
N ALA A 50 -3.67 -0.43 -4.26
CA ALA A 50 -4.53 0.47 -3.49
C ALA A 50 -3.99 0.71 -2.09
N PHE A 51 -3.97 1.96 -1.67
CA PHE A 51 -3.71 2.38 -0.30
C PHE A 51 -5.02 2.58 0.44
N SER A 52 -5.08 2.12 1.68
CA SER A 52 -6.23 2.28 2.56
C SER A 52 -5.76 2.33 4.01
N VAL A 53 -6.60 2.82 4.91
CA VAL A 53 -6.35 2.72 6.34
C VAL A 53 -7.15 1.56 6.95
N LYS A 54 -6.55 0.89 7.94
CA LYS A 54 -7.22 -0.15 8.73
C LYS A 54 -7.09 0.19 10.21
N GLN A 55 -8.19 0.08 10.95
CA GLN A 55 -8.14 0.20 12.40
C GLN A 55 -7.53 -1.06 13.01
N ARG A 56 -6.54 -0.86 13.88
CA ARG A 56 -6.04 -1.87 14.82
C ARG A 56 -6.62 -1.56 16.18
N ASN A 57 -7.34 -2.52 16.75
CA ASN A 57 -7.93 -2.41 18.07
C ASN A 57 -6.84 -2.33 19.15
N ALA A 58 -7.21 -1.72 20.27
CA ALA A 58 -6.37 -1.73 21.45
C ALA A 58 -6.12 -3.16 21.92
N ARG A 59 -4.93 -3.42 22.46
CA ARG A 59 -4.55 -4.72 22.99
C ARG A 59 -3.47 -4.58 24.03
N VAL A 60 -3.33 -5.61 24.86
CA VAL A 60 -2.21 -5.75 25.76
C VAL A 60 -1.02 -6.35 25.01
N GLY A 61 0.13 -5.69 25.06
CA GLY A 61 1.40 -6.14 24.49
C GLY A 61 2.43 -6.46 25.57
N ARG A 62 3.63 -6.86 25.13
CA ARG A 62 4.80 -7.00 26.01
C ARG A 62 5.97 -6.20 25.45
N ASN A 63 6.71 -5.56 26.35
CA ASN A 63 7.97 -4.93 26.00
C ASN A 63 9.01 -6.02 25.64
N PRO A 64 9.54 -6.06 24.41
CA PRO A 64 10.49 -7.10 24.01
C PRO A 64 11.82 -7.04 24.78
N ARG A 65 12.13 -5.92 25.45
CA ARG A 65 13.35 -5.74 26.24
C ARG A 65 13.19 -6.14 27.71
N THR A 66 12.05 -5.83 28.34
CA THR A 66 11.83 -6.04 29.79
C THR A 66 10.83 -7.16 30.11
N GLY A 67 10.03 -7.58 29.12
CA GLY A 67 8.96 -8.57 29.31
C GLY A 67 7.69 -8.02 29.96
N GLU A 68 7.71 -6.77 30.43
CA GLU A 68 6.60 -6.12 31.10
C GLU A 68 5.39 -5.95 30.18
N THR A 69 4.22 -6.06 30.79
CA THR A 69 2.93 -5.85 30.13
C THR A 69 2.73 -4.36 29.86
N VAL A 70 2.39 -4.02 28.61
CA VAL A 70 2.14 -2.63 28.19
C VAL A 70 0.85 -2.52 27.38
N ASP A 71 0.04 -1.51 27.67
CA ASP A 71 -1.17 -1.25 26.89
C ASP A 71 -0.83 -0.60 25.55
N VAL A 72 -1.38 -1.16 24.47
CA VAL A 72 -1.25 -0.63 23.11
C VAL A 72 -2.59 -0.06 22.70
N ALA A 73 -2.66 1.27 22.59
CA ALA A 73 -3.85 1.97 22.16
C ALA A 73 -4.27 1.59 20.73
N SER A 74 -5.57 1.75 20.43
CA SER A 74 -6.07 1.58 19.07
C SER A 74 -5.46 2.62 18.14
N LYS A 75 -5.13 2.23 16.90
CA LYS A 75 -4.57 3.15 15.91
C LYS A 75 -4.97 2.78 14.49
N MET A 76 -4.97 3.78 13.61
CA MET A 76 -5.09 3.56 12.17
C MET A 76 -3.71 3.18 11.62
N ILE A 77 -3.68 2.14 10.79
CA ILE A 77 -2.47 1.72 10.08
C ILE A 77 -2.70 1.82 8.57
N PRO A 78 -1.73 2.35 7.81
CA PRO A 78 -1.80 2.28 6.35
C PRO A 78 -1.64 0.83 5.90
N VAL A 79 -2.38 0.45 4.88
CA VAL A 79 -2.33 -0.85 4.22
C VAL A 79 -2.25 -0.62 2.73
N PHE A 80 -1.21 -1.17 2.11
CA PHE A 80 -1.10 -1.25 0.66
C PHE A 80 -1.50 -2.65 0.18
N LYS A 81 -2.44 -2.71 -0.76
CA LYS A 81 -2.84 -3.93 -1.46
C LYS A 81 -2.27 -3.90 -2.87
N THR A 82 -1.44 -4.88 -3.20
CA THR A 82 -0.82 -5.00 -4.53
C THR A 82 -1.87 -5.24 -5.61
N GLY A 83 -1.72 -4.55 -6.74
CA GLY A 83 -2.53 -4.74 -7.94
C GLY A 83 -2.26 -6.09 -8.60
N LYS A 84 -3.24 -6.57 -9.39
CA LYS A 84 -3.10 -7.83 -10.15
C LYS A 84 -1.88 -7.80 -11.07
N GLU A 85 -1.72 -6.72 -11.82
CA GLU A 85 -0.64 -6.57 -12.80
C GLU A 85 0.74 -6.60 -12.13
N MET A 86 0.92 -5.87 -11.04
CA MET A 86 2.16 -5.94 -10.24
C MET A 86 2.46 -7.38 -9.79
N ARG A 87 1.47 -8.10 -9.25
CA ARG A 87 1.67 -9.51 -8.84
C ARG A 87 2.05 -10.42 -10.00
N LEU A 88 1.44 -10.23 -11.17
CA LEU A 88 1.75 -11.02 -12.37
C LEU A 88 3.17 -10.74 -12.87
N ARG A 89 3.59 -9.47 -12.91
CA ARG A 89 4.97 -9.10 -13.32
C ARG A 89 6.03 -9.67 -12.37
N LEU A 90 5.72 -9.78 -11.08
CA LEU A 90 6.65 -10.32 -10.08
C LEU A 90 6.81 -11.85 -10.13
N ASN A 91 5.74 -12.58 -10.44
CA ASN A 91 5.72 -14.05 -10.36
C ASN A 91 5.66 -14.74 -11.73
N GLY A 92 5.64 -13.98 -12.82
CA GLY A 92 5.34 -14.48 -14.17
C GLY A 92 3.85 -14.85 -14.34
N SER A 93 3.41 -15.03 -15.60
CA SER A 93 2.01 -15.35 -15.96
C SER A 93 1.43 -16.61 -15.31
N ALA A 94 2.24 -17.43 -14.63
CA ALA A 94 1.82 -18.68 -14.00
C ALA A 94 1.19 -18.50 -12.61
N ALA A 95 1.30 -17.33 -11.96
CA ALA A 95 0.78 -17.13 -10.60
C ALA A 95 -0.51 -16.28 -10.59
N ALA A 96 -1.57 -16.79 -11.20
CA ALA A 96 -2.92 -16.36 -10.84
C ALA A 96 -3.39 -17.21 -9.64
N PRO A 97 -3.77 -16.61 -8.50
CA PRO A 97 -4.45 -17.39 -7.47
C PRO A 97 -5.81 -17.83 -8.03
N ALA A 98 -6.13 -19.12 -7.88
CA ALA A 98 -7.46 -19.64 -8.10
C ALA A 98 -8.44 -18.78 -7.29
N ALA A 99 -9.28 -18.03 -7.99
CA ALA A 99 -10.37 -17.28 -7.37
C ALA A 99 -11.17 -18.26 -6.51
N GLY A 100 -11.31 -17.95 -5.23
CA GLY A 100 -11.94 -18.83 -4.26
C GLY A 100 -13.27 -19.35 -4.76
N ARG A 101 -13.39 -20.68 -4.86
CA ARG A 101 -14.69 -21.35 -4.89
C ARG A 101 -15.44 -20.93 -3.63
N LYS A 102 -16.44 -20.08 -3.77
CA LYS A 102 -17.56 -20.07 -2.82
C LYS A 102 -18.25 -21.41 -2.99
N ALA A 103 -17.95 -22.38 -2.12
CA ALA A 103 -18.83 -23.51 -1.92
C ALA A 103 -20.12 -22.96 -1.32
N ALA A 104 -21.16 -22.92 -2.13
CA ALA A 104 -22.52 -22.76 -1.64
C ALA A 104 -22.80 -23.93 -0.70
N VAL A 105 -22.96 -23.63 0.59
CA VAL A 105 -23.55 -24.58 1.52
C VAL A 105 -25.05 -24.55 1.24
N SER A 106 -25.53 -25.56 0.54
CA SER A 106 -26.93 -25.93 0.51
C SER A 106 -27.33 -26.45 1.89
N VAL A 107 -28.14 -25.69 2.62
CA VAL A 107 -28.99 -26.24 3.68
C VAL A 107 -30.39 -26.29 3.10
N SER A 108 -30.80 -27.49 2.70
CA SER A 108 -32.21 -27.84 2.50
C SER A 108 -32.75 -28.38 3.83
N ALA A 109 -34.05 -28.15 4.03
CA ALA A 109 -34.88 -28.45 5.19
C ALA A 109 -34.72 -29.85 5.81
#